data_AF-A0A7E4VSI3-F1
#
_entry.id   AF-A0A7E4VSI3-F1
#
_cell.length_a   1.000
_cell.length_b   1.000
_cell.length_c   1.000
_cell.angle_alpha   90.00
_cell.angle_beta   90.00
_cell.angle_gamma   90.00
#
_symmetry.space_group_name_H-M   'P 1'
#
loop_
_entity.id
_entity.type
_entity.pdbx_description
1 polymer ?
#
loop_
_entity_poly.entity_id
_entity_poly.type
_entity_poly.pdbx_seq_one_letter_code
_entity_poly.pdbx_strand_id
1 'polypeptide(L)'
;MPDLVEFNVGGQLFTTTFDTIAQDKRSALYTWYLERKGAAHLTRDKNGAYFIDRDPYSFGIVLNYLRLQSSKQLWEACLPKDPDRLALLTQEAEYYRLPLLRDQAIALLHNCTEKGDVSYVNEVLK
;
A
#
# COMPACT_ATOMS: atom_id res chain seq x y z
N MET A 1 -21.33 -10.85 -11.00
CA MET A 1 -20.97 -10.18 -9.74
C MET A 1 -19.46 -10.13 -9.70
N PRO A 2 -18.82 -9.03 -9.29
CA PRO A 2 -17.38 -9.05 -9.12
C PRO A 2 -17.04 -10.07 -8.05
N ASP A 3 -16.12 -10.98 -8.34
CA ASP A 3 -15.67 -11.98 -7.38
C ASP A 3 -14.95 -11.24 -6.25
N LEU A 4 -15.56 -11.28 -5.06
CA LEU A 4 -15.05 -10.61 -3.86
C LEU A 4 -13.95 -11.45 -3.22
N VAL A 5 -13.05 -10.75 -2.55
CA VAL A 5 -11.98 -11.34 -1.74
C VAL A 5 -11.79 -10.53 -0.48
N GLU A 6 -11.59 -11.25 0.63
CA GLU A 6 -11.42 -10.68 1.96
C GLU A 6 -10.00 -10.94 2.47
N PHE A 7 -9.42 -9.91 3.06
CA PHE A 7 -8.12 -9.94 3.73
C PHE A 7 -8.31 -9.56 5.20
N ASN A 8 -7.65 -10.30 6.07
CA ASN A 8 -7.39 -9.91 7.45
C ASN A 8 -5.93 -9.48 7.53
N VAL A 9 -5.66 -8.18 7.61
CA VAL A 9 -4.31 -7.63 7.65
C VAL A 9 -4.04 -7.10 9.05
N GLY A 10 -3.11 -7.73 9.78
CA GLY A 10 -2.78 -7.34 11.16
C GLY A 10 -3.98 -7.33 12.13
N GLY A 11 -5.05 -8.08 11.83
CA GLY A 11 -6.31 -8.08 12.58
C GLY A 11 -7.43 -7.21 12.01
N GLN A 12 -7.17 -6.37 11.01
CA GLN A 12 -8.16 -5.52 10.36
C GLN A 12 -8.68 -6.15 9.06
N LEU A 13 -10.01 -6.17 8.90
CA LEU A 13 -10.65 -6.73 7.72
C LEU A 13 -10.71 -5.72 6.57
N PHE A 14 -10.43 -6.21 5.36
CA PHE A 14 -10.55 -5.49 4.10
C PHE A 14 -11.26 -6.37 3.08
N THR A 15 -12.21 -5.79 2.36
CA THR A 15 -12.89 -6.44 1.24
C THR A 15 -12.56 -5.71 -0.06
N THR A 16 -12.25 -6.47 -1.10
CA THR A 16 -12.00 -5.94 -2.45
C THR A 16 -12.40 -6.96 -3.52
N THR A 17 -12.06 -6.70 -4.77
CA THR A 17 -12.38 -7.56 -5.92
C THR A 17 -11.10 -8.18 -6.49
N PHE A 18 -11.21 -9.34 -7.14
CA PHE A 18 -10.07 -9.89 -7.88
C PHE A 18 -9.60 -8.93 -8.98
N ASP A 19 -10.49 -8.15 -9.61
CA ASP A 19 -10.12 -7.13 -10.59
C ASP A 19 -9.17 -6.07 -10.01
N THR A 20 -9.40 -5.65 -8.77
CA THR A 20 -8.52 -4.69 -8.09
C THR A 20 -7.11 -5.25 -7.94
N ILE A 21 -7.00 -6.51 -7.51
CA ILE A 21 -5.71 -7.19 -7.33
C ILE A 21 -5.05 -7.49 -8.68
N ALA A 22 -5.85 -7.77 -9.72
CA ALA A 22 -5.39 -8.03 -11.08
C ALA A 22 -4.75 -6.81 -11.75
N GLN A 23 -4.91 -5.62 -11.18
CA GLN A 23 -4.41 -4.38 -11.74
C GLN A 23 -2.90 -4.39 -11.98
N ASP A 24 -2.13 -4.95 -11.03
CA ASP A 24 -0.69 -5.17 -11.23
C ASP A 24 -0.36 -6.65 -11.11
N LYS A 25 -0.16 -7.28 -12.27
CA LYS A 25 0.20 -8.70 -12.40
C LYS A 25 1.56 -9.04 -11.81
N ARG A 26 2.41 -8.05 -11.54
CA ARG A 26 3.72 -8.23 -10.91
C ARG A 26 3.66 -8.09 -9.39
N SER A 27 2.53 -7.61 -8.86
CA SER A 27 2.34 -7.47 -7.42
C SER A 27 2.34 -8.80 -6.70
N ALA A 28 2.68 -8.75 -5.42
CA ALA A 28 2.62 -9.90 -4.56
C ALA A 28 1.18 -10.41 -4.38
N LEU A 29 0.21 -9.49 -4.26
CA LEU A 29 -1.20 -9.85 -4.14
C LEU A 29 -1.70 -10.65 -5.36
N TYR A 30 -1.28 -10.27 -6.58
CA TYR A 30 -1.59 -11.06 -7.78
C TYR A 30 -1.01 -12.47 -7.72
N THR A 31 0.29 -12.58 -7.44
CA THR A 31 0.98 -13.87 -7.35
C THR A 31 0.36 -14.77 -6.28
N TRP A 32 0.07 -14.21 -5.10
CA TRP A 32 -0.42 -14.99 -3.96
C TRP A 32 -1.87 -15.43 -4.15
N TYR A 33 -2.76 -14.53 -4.59
CA TYR A 33 -4.20 -14.78 -4.52
C TYR A 33 -4.87 -15.08 -5.85
N LEU A 34 -4.31 -14.63 -6.98
CA LEU A 34 -4.81 -15.00 -8.31
C LEU A 34 -4.04 -16.19 -8.87
N GLU A 35 -2.70 -16.16 -8.84
CA GLU A 35 -1.89 -17.30 -9.30
C GLU A 35 -1.77 -18.44 -8.28
N ARG A 36 -2.21 -18.23 -7.02
CA ARG A 36 -2.18 -19.23 -5.94
C ARG A 36 -0.77 -19.76 -5.64
N LYS A 37 0.25 -18.89 -5.72
CA LYS A 37 1.65 -19.24 -5.41
C LYS A 37 2.08 -18.66 -4.07
N GLY A 38 2.88 -19.40 -3.30
CA GLY A 38 3.43 -18.94 -2.02
C GLY A 38 2.54 -19.31 -0.82
N ALA A 39 2.72 -20.53 -0.31
CA ALA A 39 1.84 -21.16 0.68
C ALA A 39 1.62 -20.32 1.97
N ALA A 40 2.63 -19.60 2.45
CA ALA A 40 2.52 -18.78 3.65
C ALA A 40 1.44 -17.69 3.56
N HIS A 41 1.25 -17.11 2.35
CA HIS A 41 0.30 -16.03 2.11
C HIS A 41 -1.11 -16.52 1.77
N LEU A 42 -1.31 -17.85 1.69
CA LEU A 42 -2.63 -18.46 1.47
C LEU A 42 -3.34 -18.85 2.77
N THR A 43 -2.71 -18.60 3.93
CA THR A 43 -3.30 -18.82 5.25
C THR A 43 -4.59 -18.02 5.39
N ARG A 44 -5.60 -18.63 6.01
CA ARG A 44 -6.91 -17.99 6.26
C ARG A 44 -7.19 -17.89 7.75
N ASP A 45 -7.90 -16.85 8.15
CA ASP A 45 -8.42 -16.72 9.50
C ASP A 45 -9.66 -17.61 9.73
N LYS A 46 -10.22 -17.54 10.95
CA LYS A 46 -11.41 -18.33 11.34
C LYS A 46 -12.66 -18.06 10.49
N ASN A 47 -12.72 -16.92 9.80
CA ASN A 47 -13.85 -16.52 8.95
C ASN A 47 -13.57 -16.80 7.47
N GLY A 48 -12.38 -17.31 7.13
CA GLY A 48 -11.99 -17.64 5.76
C GLY A 48 -11.34 -16.51 4.98
N ALA A 49 -11.10 -15.35 5.60
CA ALA A 49 -10.37 -14.24 5.00
C ALA A 49 -8.87 -14.56 4.95
N TYR A 50 -8.17 -14.14 3.89
CA TYR A 50 -6.72 -14.38 3.81
C TYR A 50 -5.98 -13.54 4.83
N PHE A 51 -5.14 -14.18 5.64
CA PHE A 51 -4.40 -13.49 6.67
C PHE A 51 -3.06 -12.96 6.14
N ILE A 52 -2.77 -11.70 6.44
CA ILE A 52 -1.51 -11.03 6.13
C ILE A 52 -0.99 -10.38 7.41
N ASP A 53 0.15 -10.84 7.90
CA ASP A 53 0.76 -10.35 9.14
C ASP A 53 1.57 -9.06 8.91
N ARG A 54 0.88 -7.99 8.51
CA ARG A 54 1.46 -6.67 8.14
C ARG A 54 0.62 -5.51 8.67
N ASP A 55 1.12 -4.29 8.47
CA ASP A 55 0.44 -3.07 8.89
C ASP A 55 -0.86 -2.80 8.10
N PRO A 56 -2.03 -2.72 8.75
CA PRO A 56 -3.30 -2.48 8.06
C PRO A 56 -3.44 -1.07 7.49
N TYR A 57 -2.84 -0.06 8.09
CA TYR A 57 -2.99 1.33 7.62
C TYR A 57 -2.35 1.52 6.25
N SER A 58 -1.15 0.99 6.07
CA SER A 58 -0.41 1.02 4.80
C SER A 58 -1.07 0.11 3.77
N PHE A 59 -1.62 -1.04 4.19
CA PHE A 59 -2.41 -1.89 3.29
C PHE A 59 -3.64 -1.18 2.72
N GLY A 60 -4.32 -0.34 3.51
CA GLY A 60 -5.40 0.52 3.01
C GLY A 60 -4.96 1.43 1.87
N ILE A 61 -3.75 2.00 1.96
CA ILE A 61 -3.16 2.84 0.90
C ILE A 61 -2.81 2.00 -0.33
N VAL A 62 -2.23 0.81 -0.13
CA VAL A 62 -1.95 -0.17 -1.19
C VAL A 62 -3.22 -0.53 -1.98
N LEU A 63 -4.33 -0.80 -1.29
CA LEU A 63 -5.60 -1.08 -1.97
C LEU A 63 -6.12 0.13 -2.74
N ASN A 64 -6.04 1.33 -2.18
CA ASN A 64 -6.47 2.55 -2.89
C ASN A 64 -5.61 2.83 -4.12
N TYR A 65 -4.29 2.62 -4.03
CA TYR A 65 -3.39 2.68 -5.16
C TYR A 65 -3.87 1.79 -6.33
N LEU A 66 -4.15 0.51 -6.05
CA LEU A 66 -4.61 -0.43 -7.08
C LEU A 66 -5.98 -0.04 -7.66
N ARG A 67 -6.93 0.38 -6.82
CA ARG A 67 -8.28 0.83 -7.26
C ARG A 67 -8.21 2.04 -8.19
N LEU A 68 -7.42 3.04 -7.81
CA LEU A 68 -7.29 4.30 -8.56
C LEU A 68 -6.53 4.07 -9.87
N GLN A 69 -5.49 3.22 -9.86
CA GLN A 69 -4.82 2.83 -11.10
C GLN A 69 -5.79 2.12 -12.06
N SER A 70 -6.61 1.19 -11.56
CA SER A 70 -7.61 0.50 -12.39
C SER A 70 -8.60 1.47 -13.02
N SER A 71 -8.99 2.51 -12.28
CA SER A 71 -9.88 3.58 -12.75
C SER A 71 -9.17 4.70 -13.51
N LYS A 72 -7.85 4.60 -13.74
CA LYS A 72 -7.00 5.65 -14.34
C LYS A 72 -7.11 7.02 -13.63
N GLN A 73 -7.32 6.99 -12.33
CA GLN A 73 -7.38 8.17 -11.47
C GLN A 73 -5.99 8.48 -10.86
N LEU A 74 -5.82 9.71 -10.39
CA LEU A 74 -4.60 10.18 -9.73
C LEU A 74 -4.45 9.50 -8.36
N TRP A 75 -3.62 8.48 -8.28
CA TRP A 75 -3.43 7.67 -7.06
C TRP A 75 -2.47 8.34 -6.07
N GLU A 76 -1.58 9.19 -6.56
CA GLU A 76 -0.60 9.96 -5.80
C GLU A 76 -1.27 10.91 -4.78
N ALA A 77 -2.52 11.32 -5.06
CA ALA A 77 -3.31 12.16 -4.18
C ALA A 77 -3.70 11.48 -2.85
N CYS A 78 -3.65 10.14 -2.80
CA CYS A 78 -3.97 9.36 -1.60
C CYS A 78 -2.76 9.03 -0.73
N LEU A 79 -1.56 9.47 -1.12
CA LEU A 79 -0.35 9.22 -0.36
C LEU A 79 -0.29 10.07 0.91
N PRO A 80 0.30 9.53 2.00
CA PRO A 80 0.46 10.28 3.22
C PRO A 80 1.44 11.44 3.01
N LYS A 81 1.27 12.51 3.78
CA LYS A 81 2.21 13.64 3.82
C LYS A 81 3.19 13.54 4.99
N ASP A 82 2.85 12.69 5.95
CA ASP A 82 3.62 12.45 7.16
C ASP A 82 4.86 11.57 6.85
N PRO A 83 6.08 11.97 7.26
CA PRO A 83 7.31 11.24 6.97
C PRO A 83 7.32 9.80 7.50
N ASP A 84 6.83 9.58 8.73
CA ASP A 84 6.85 8.26 9.35
C ASP A 84 5.92 7.30 8.59
N ARG A 85 4.73 7.78 8.22
CA ARG A 85 3.80 7.01 7.39
C ARG A 85 4.32 6.79 5.97
N LEU A 86 5.06 7.73 5.40
CA LEU A 86 5.73 7.55 4.10
C LEU A 86 6.82 6.47 4.19
N ALA A 87 7.65 6.50 5.23
CA ALA A 87 8.70 5.51 5.46
C ALA A 87 8.12 4.11 5.65
N LEU A 88 7.04 3.98 6.44
CA LEU A 88 6.34 2.70 6.60
C LEU A 88 5.72 2.23 5.27
N LEU A 89 5.08 3.13 4.52
CA LEU A 89 4.51 2.81 3.21
C LEU A 89 5.58 2.34 2.22
N THR A 90 6.80 2.89 2.25
CA THR A 90 7.92 2.39 1.45
C THR A 90 8.22 0.92 1.74
N GLN A 91 8.27 0.52 3.02
CA GLN A 91 8.54 -0.86 3.41
C GLN A 91 7.40 -1.80 2.98
N GLU A 92 6.15 -1.38 3.16
CA GLU A 92 5.00 -2.20 2.75
C GLU A 92 4.88 -2.30 1.23
N ALA A 93 5.13 -1.22 0.49
CA ALA A 93 5.11 -1.25 -0.97
C ALA A 93 6.20 -2.19 -1.53
N GLU A 94 7.36 -2.28 -0.88
CA GLU A 94 8.38 -3.28 -1.20
C GLU A 94 7.86 -4.71 -0.94
N TYR A 95 7.28 -4.96 0.24
CA TYR A 95 6.71 -6.26 0.61
C TYR A 95 5.63 -6.73 -0.39
N TYR A 96 4.73 -5.83 -0.79
CA TYR A 96 3.69 -6.11 -1.78
C TYR A 96 4.18 -6.07 -3.24
N ARG A 97 5.48 -5.80 -3.47
CA ARG A 97 6.13 -5.73 -4.79
C ARG A 97 5.47 -4.71 -5.72
N LEU A 98 5.31 -3.49 -5.24
CA LEU A 98 4.71 -2.34 -5.95
C LEU A 98 5.74 -1.22 -6.14
N PRO A 99 6.68 -1.35 -7.10
CA PRO A 99 7.83 -0.46 -7.21
C PRO A 99 7.43 1.00 -7.49
N LEU A 100 6.39 1.25 -8.28
CA LEU A 100 5.92 2.63 -8.55
C LEU A 100 5.40 3.32 -7.29
N LEU A 101 4.65 2.60 -6.45
CA LEU A 101 4.15 3.12 -5.17
C LEU A 101 5.31 3.39 -4.21
N ARG A 102 6.25 2.43 -4.12
CA ARG A 102 7.46 2.54 -3.29
C ARG A 102 8.30 3.76 -3.69
N ASP A 103 8.62 3.89 -4.96
CA ASP A 103 9.52 4.94 -5.47
C ASP A 103 8.89 6.32 -5.29
N GLN A 104 7.58 6.45 -5.49
CA GLN A 104 6.86 7.70 -5.21
C GLN A 104 6.82 8.03 -3.72
N ALA A 105 6.64 7.05 -2.84
CA ALA A 105 6.70 7.27 -1.39
C ALA A 105 8.10 7.72 -0.94
N ILE A 106 9.18 7.13 -1.50
CA ILE A 106 10.57 7.56 -1.26
C ILE A 106 10.78 9.00 -1.73
N ALA A 107 10.31 9.34 -2.93
CA ALA A 107 10.45 10.70 -3.46
C ALA A 107 9.75 11.74 -2.57
N LEU A 108 8.54 11.44 -2.09
CA LEU A 108 7.84 12.30 -1.14
C LEU A 108 8.55 12.39 0.22
N LEU A 109 9.10 11.28 0.71
CA LEU A 109 9.86 11.25 1.97
C LEU A 109 11.08 12.16 1.91
N HIS A 110 11.87 12.08 0.83
CA HIS A 110 13.02 12.97 0.61
C HIS A 110 12.60 14.45 0.55
N ASN A 111 11.48 14.74 -0.14
CA ASN A 111 10.95 16.10 -0.19
C ASN A 111 10.48 16.62 1.19
N CYS A 112 10.02 15.75 2.08
CA CYS A 112 9.67 16.13 3.45
C CYS A 112 10.93 16.42 4.28
N THR A 113 12.01 15.66 4.09
CA THR A 113 13.28 15.91 4.78
C THR A 113 13.94 17.21 4.33
N GLU A 114 13.89 17.55 3.03
CA GLU A 114 14.44 18.81 2.51
C GLU A 114 13.65 20.04 2.97
N LYS A 115 12.33 19.93 3.16
CA LYS A 115 11.48 21.02 3.67
C LYS A 115 11.60 21.23 5.18
N GLY A 116 12.04 20.22 5.93
CA GLY A 116 12.33 20.31 7.36
C GLY A 116 13.39 21.36 7.69
N ASP A 117 14.37 21.54 6.80
CA ASP A 117 15.42 22.57 6.94
C ASP A 117 14.94 24.00 6.60
N VAL A 118 13.88 24.16 5.81
CA VAL A 118 13.38 25.48 5.36
C VAL A 118 12.47 26.13 6.41
N SER A 119 11.84 25.35 7.30
CA SER A 119 11.05 25.89 8.42
C SER A 119 11.92 26.60 9.45
N TYR A 120 13.10 26.05 9.76
CA TYR A 120 13.98 26.58 10.79
C TYR A 120 14.68 27.88 10.34
N VAL A 121 15.11 27.95 9.08
CA VAL A 121 15.80 29.14 8.55
C VAL A 121 14.88 30.36 8.47
N ASN A 122 13.58 30.17 8.21
CA ASN A 122 12.61 31.27 8.13
C ASN A 122 12.12 31.75 9.50
N GLU A 123 12.21 30.94 10.55
CA GLU A 123 11.91 31.34 11.93
C GLU A 123 13.09 32.05 12.61
N VAL A 124 14.33 31.69 12.27
CA VAL A 124 15.55 32.23 12.91
C VAL A 124 15.98 33.59 12.32
N LEU A 125 15.46 33.99 11.16
CA LEU A 125 15.78 35.27 10.51
C LEU A 125 14.67 36.33 10.67
N LYS A 126 13.92 36.30 11.77
CA LYS A 126 13.16 37.46 12.27
C LYS A 126 13.87 38.12 13.45
#